data_AF-A0A0B1S2P1-F1
#
_entry.id   AF-A0A0B1S2P1-F1
#
_cell.length_a   1.000
_cell.length_b   1.000
_cell.length_c   1.000
_cell.angle_alpha   90.00
_cell.angle_beta   90.00
_cell.angle_gamma   90.00
#
_symmetry.space_group_name_H-M   'P 1'
#
loop_
_entity.id
_entity.type
_entity.pdbx_description
1 polymer ?
#
loop_
_entity_poly.entity_id
_entity_poly.type
_entity_poly.pdbx_seq_one_letter_code
_entity_poly.pdbx_strand_id
1 'polypeptide(L)' 'MIGTPSIRPVPNFSANQDAETLRKAMKGLGTNNSKVISVICGRTNRQRQEIARAFKVMYGKDLIN' A
#
# COMPACT_ATOMS: atom_id res chain seq x y z
N MET A 1 -29.79 -0.01 -2.53
CA MET A 1 -29.05 -1.28 -2.50
C MET A 1 -27.73 -1.06 -1.79
N ILE A 2 -27.38 -1.89 -0.80
CA ILE A 2 -26.02 -1.91 -0.26
C ILE A 2 -25.24 -2.92 -1.12
N GLY A 3 -24.33 -2.45 -1.96
CA GLY A 3 -23.52 -3.32 -2.81
C GLY A 3 -22.53 -4.15 -1.98
N THR A 4 -22.30 -5.41 -2.37
CA THR A 4 -21.27 -6.26 -1.74
C THR A 4 -19.89 -5.80 -2.21
N PRO A 5 -19.00 -5.33 -1.30
CA PRO A 5 -17.68 -4.87 -1.69
C PRO A 5 -16.77 -6.06 -2.07
N SER A 6 -16.04 -5.94 -3.19
CA SER A 6 -15.04 -6.92 -3.63
C SER A 6 -13.74 -6.84 -2.82
N ILE A 7 -13.39 -5.66 -2.32
CA ILE A 7 -12.22 -5.43 -1.47
C ILE A 7 -12.68 -5.09 -0.05
N ARG A 8 -12.20 -5.85 0.93
CA ARG A 8 -12.52 -5.69 2.36
C ARG A 8 -11.31 -5.20 3.14
N PRO A 9 -11.50 -4.52 4.28
CA PRO A 9 -10.39 -4.11 5.13
C PRO A 9 -9.60 -5.32 5.64
N VAL A 10 -8.28 -5.25 5.55
CA VAL A 10 -7.40 -6.29 6.12
C VAL A 10 -7.34 -6.14 7.65
N PRO A 11 -7.57 -7.22 8.42
CA PRO A 11 -7.41 -7.22 9.88
C PRO A 11 -5.94 -7.07 10.27
N ASN A 12 -5.66 -6.47 11.43
CA ASN A 12 -4.30 -6.22 11.93
C ASN A 12 -3.41 -5.44 10.95
N PHE A 13 -4.02 -4.50 10.23
CA PHE A 13 -3.34 -3.68 9.23
C PHE A 13 -2.26 -2.78 9.85
N SER A 14 -1.09 -2.73 9.20
CA SER A 14 0.01 -1.81 9.53
C SER A 14 0.45 -1.05 8.29
N ALA A 15 0.11 0.25 8.25
CA ALA A 15 0.50 1.14 7.16
C ALA A 15 2.02 1.22 6.97
N ASN A 16 2.78 1.16 8.08
CA ASN A 16 4.25 1.22 8.05
C ASN A 16 4.86 -0.03 7.41
N GLN A 17 4.32 -1.23 7.67
CA GLN A 17 4.80 -2.47 7.04
C GLN A 17 4.52 -2.49 5.54
N ASP A 18 3.34 -2.04 5.12
CA ASP A 18 2.99 -1.94 3.71
C ASP A 18 3.82 -0.88 3.00
N ALA A 19 4.08 0.27 3.63
CA ALA A 19 4.97 1.30 3.10
C ALA A 19 6.41 0.78 2.89
N GLU A 20 6.94 0.03 3.86
CA GLU A 20 8.26 -0.61 3.75
C GLU A 20 8.30 -1.69 2.66
N THR A 21 7.22 -2.45 2.51
CA THR A 21 7.10 -3.45 1.43
C THR A 21 7.11 -2.78 0.07
N LEU A 22 6.36 -1.69 -0.10
CA LEU A 22 6.35 -0.88 -1.32
C LEU A 22 7.72 -0.26 -1.60
N ARG A 23 8.38 0.29 -0.57
CA ARG A 23 9.71 0.89 -0.71
C ARG A 23 10.74 -0.13 -1.20
N LYS A 24 10.74 -1.34 -0.63
CA LYS A 24 11.60 -2.45 -1.03
C LYS A 24 11.30 -2.91 -2.45
N ALA A 25 10.01 -3.02 -2.81
CA ALA A 25 9.59 -3.43 -4.15
C ALA A 25 10.03 -2.43 -5.24
N MET A 26 10.18 -1.15 -4.91
CA MET A 26 10.55 -0.07 -5.84
C MET A 26 12.05 0.29 -5.83
N LYS A 27 12.84 -0.12 -4.83
CA LYS A 27 14.27 0.26 -4.71
C LYS A 27 15.22 -0.59 -5.56
N GLY A 28 14.82 -1.80 -5.94
CA GLY A 28 15.71 -2.79 -6.55
C GLY A 28 16.15 -2.46 -7.99
N LEU A 29 17.08 -3.26 -8.51
CA LEU A 29 17.38 -3.34 -9.95
C LEU A 29 16.16 -3.97 -10.65
N GLY A 30 15.14 -3.15 -10.90
CA GLY A 30 13.82 -3.56 -11.37
C GLY A 30 12.75 -3.45 -10.28
N THR A 31 11.51 -3.20 -10.71
CA THR A 31 10.35 -3.11 -9.82
C THR A 31 9.76 -4.49 -9.60
N ASN A 32 9.58 -4.91 -8.34
CA ASN A 32 8.83 -6.11 -8.03
C ASN A 32 7.32 -5.81 -8.14
N ASN A 33 6.81 -5.80 -9.37
CA ASN A 33 5.41 -5.49 -9.69
C ASN A 33 4.43 -6.40 -8.94
N SER A 34 4.75 -7.67 -8.74
CA SER A 34 3.90 -8.60 -8.00
C SER A 34 3.68 -8.17 -6.56
N LYS A 35 4.71 -7.66 -5.88
CA LYS A 35 4.58 -7.12 -4.51
C LYS A 35 3.77 -5.83 -4.47
N VAL A 36 3.98 -4.93 -5.43
CA VAL A 36 3.20 -3.69 -5.54
C VAL A 36 1.72 -4.00 -5.75
N ILE A 37 1.40 -4.89 -6.69
CA ILE A 37 0.03 -5.32 -6.99
C ILE A 37 -0.61 -5.96 -5.76
N SER A 38 0.10 -6.87 -5.07
CA SER A 38 -0.41 -7.54 -3.87
C SER A 38 -0.80 -6.55 -2.76
N VAL A 39 0.05 -5.56 -2.47
CA VAL A 39 -0.23 -4.55 -1.46
C VAL A 39 -1.36 -3.63 -1.89
N ILE A 40 -1.33 -3.08 -3.12
CA ILE A 40 -2.35 -2.10 -3.54
C ILE A 40 -3.71 -2.78 -3.75
N CYS A 41 -3.78 -3.87 -4.51
CA CYS A 41 -5.04 -4.55 -4.79
C CYS A 41 -5.63 -5.23 -3.54
N GLY A 42 -4.80 -5.60 -2.56
CA GLY A 42 -5.23 -6.23 -1.31
C GLY A 42 -5.63 -5.27 -0.19
N ARG A 43 -5.70 -3.95 -0.44
CA ARG A 43 -6.06 -2.94 0.58
C ARG A 43 -7.21 -2.08 0.11
N THR A 44 -8.09 -1.74 1.06
CA THR A 44 -9.17 -0.77 0.83
C THR A 44 -8.62 0.61 0.51
N ASN A 45 -9.44 1.46 -0.11
CA ASN A 45 -9.03 2.84 -0.40
C ASN A 45 -8.57 3.58 0.86
N ARG A 46 -9.28 3.45 1.99
CA ARG A 46 -8.89 4.03 3.27
C ARG A 46 -7.47 3.60 3.70
N GLN A 47 -7.21 2.29 3.68
CA GLN A 47 -5.89 1.74 4.01
C GLN A 47 -4.81 2.23 3.04
N ARG A 48 -5.10 2.37 1.74
CA ARG A 48 -4.14 2.94 0.76
C ARG A 48 -3.76 4.38 1.09
N GLN A 49 -4.71 5.20 1.54
CA GLN A 49 -4.40 6.57 1.98
C GLN A 49 -3.51 6.59 3.24
N GLU A 50 -3.74 5.65 4.16
CA GLU A 50 -2.88 5.48 5.35
C GLU A 50 -1.46 5.04 4.97
N ILE A 51 -1.32 4.12 4.00
CA ILE A 51 -0.02 3.71 3.45
C ILE A 51 0.70 4.89 2.80
N ALA A 52 0.01 5.68 1.97
CA ALA A 52 0.60 6.85 1.32
C ALA A 52 1.14 7.86 2.34
N ARG A 53 0.37 8.13 3.41
CA ARG A 53 0.81 8.98 4.52
C ARG A 53 2.03 8.40 5.23
N ALA A 54 2.00 7.12 5.59
CA ALA A 54 3.12 6.44 6.25
C ALA A 54 4.38 6.48 5.39
N PHE A 55 4.27 6.20 4.09
CA PHE A 55 5.37 6.25 3.13
C PHE A 55 6.01 7.64 3.06
N LYS A 56 5.19 8.70 3.04
CA LYS A 56 5.68 10.09 3.07
C LYS A 56 6.44 10.41 4.36
N VAL A 57 5.90 10.01 5.51
CA VAL A 57 6.56 10.22 6.82
C VAL A 57 7.87 9.44 6.91
N MET A 58 7.90 8.19 6.45
CA MET A 58 9.06 7.30 6.60
C MET A 58 10.21 7.63 5.63
N TYR A 59 9.90 8.08 4.41
CA TYR A 59 10.90 8.22 3.36
C TYR A 59 11.01 9.63 2.76
N GLY A 60 10.17 10.58 3.20
CA GLY A 60 10.15 11.94 2.66
C GLY A 60 9.77 12.02 1.18
N LYS A 61 9.16 10.96 0.64
CA LYS A 61 8.75 10.84 -0.76
C LYS A 61 7.25 10.60 -0.82
N ASP A 62 6.59 11.24 -1.77
CA ASP A 62 5.21 10.91 -2.07
C ASP A 62 5.15 9.53 -2.77
N LEU A 63 4.18 8.71 -2.37
CA LEU A 63 3.98 7.39 -2.99
C LEU A 63 3.31 7.49 -4.37
N ILE A 64 2.61 8.60 -4.62
CA ILE A 64 1.75 8.81 -5.79
C ILE A 64 2.35 9.82 -6.77
N ASN A 65 3.19 10.75 -6.28
CA ASN A 65 3.81 11.80 -7.10
C ASN A 65 5.23 11.43 -7.52
#